data_AF-A0A836H483-F1
#
_entry.id   AF-A0A836H483-F1
#
_cell.length_a   1.000
_cell.length_b   1.000
_cell.length_c   1.000
_cell.angle_alpha   90.00
_cell.angle_beta   90.00
_cell.angle_gamma   90.00
#
_symmetry.space_group_name_H-M   'P 1'
#
loop_
_entity.id
_entity.type
_entity.pdbx_description
1 polymer ?
#
loop_
_entity_poly.entity_id
_entity_poly.type
_entity_poly.pdbx_seq_one_letter_code
_entity_poly.pdbx_strand_id
1 'polypeptide(L)'
;MFLAVFHEFAHPEVLEKVKAEGICDVDVAPEPNKLAVSEEEQEVVRCNAKLITVNHNITGIRDVFDGMTEAELAKIDGQVDQKLQQLVALGFHVVERHPKTSAGCPMLDRVILSYPA
;
A
#
# COMPACT_ATOMS: atom_id res chain seq x y z
N MET A 1 1.27 6.83 7.01
CA MET A 1 1.13 5.94 5.83
C MET A 1 2.07 4.79 6.03
N PHE A 2 1.71 3.60 5.58
CA PHE A 2 2.58 2.44 5.66
C PHE A 2 2.51 1.60 4.39
N LEU A 3 3.63 0.98 4.06
CA LEU A 3 3.78 0.04 2.97
C LEU A 3 3.61 -1.37 3.52
N ALA A 4 2.45 -1.97 3.26
CA ALA A 4 2.13 -3.33 3.66
C ALA A 4 2.58 -4.31 2.57
N VAL A 5 3.32 -5.35 2.97
CA VAL A 5 3.77 -6.43 2.09
C VAL A 5 3.50 -7.79 2.73
N PHE A 6 3.49 -8.83 1.91
CA PHE A 6 3.42 -10.20 2.43
C PHE A 6 4.75 -10.66 3.01
N HIS A 7 4.71 -11.73 3.78
CA HIS A 7 5.90 -12.35 4.37
C HIS A 7 6.90 -12.78 3.29
N GLU A 8 6.38 -13.27 2.17
CA GLU A 8 7.15 -13.80 1.04
C GLU A 8 7.65 -12.72 0.08
N PHE A 9 7.50 -11.43 0.42
CA PHE A 9 7.96 -10.36 -0.44
C PHE A 9 9.46 -10.51 -0.76
N ALA A 10 9.79 -10.54 -2.04
CA ALA A 10 11.09 -11.04 -2.51
C ALA A 10 12.26 -10.07 -2.27
N HIS A 11 11.98 -8.81 -1.94
CA HIS A 11 12.99 -7.75 -1.86
C HIS A 11 13.05 -7.10 -0.46
N PRO A 12 13.44 -7.83 0.59
CA PRO A 12 13.56 -7.23 1.93
C PRO A 12 14.53 -6.05 1.96
N GLU A 13 15.54 -6.03 1.10
CA GLU A 13 16.50 -4.94 0.97
C GLU A 13 15.88 -3.61 0.53
N VAL A 14 14.83 -3.63 -0.30
CA VAL A 14 14.15 -2.39 -0.69
C VAL A 14 13.32 -1.86 0.49
N LEU A 15 12.76 -2.74 1.31
CA LEU A 15 12.00 -2.35 2.50
C LEU A 15 12.90 -1.67 3.54
N GLU A 16 14.12 -2.15 3.73
CA GLU A 16 15.10 -1.50 4.60
C GLU A 16 15.50 -0.12 4.08
N LYS A 17 15.60 0.07 2.76
CA LYS A 17 15.81 1.41 2.16
C LYS A 17 14.62 2.33 2.42
N VAL A 18 13.39 1.84 2.23
CA VAL A 18 12.15 2.60 2.51
C VAL A 18 12.13 3.12 3.95
N LYS A 19 12.52 2.28 4.91
CA LYS A 19 12.67 2.67 6.32
C LYS A 19 13.81 3.66 6.53
N ALA A 20 15.00 3.37 5.99
CA ALA A 20 16.19 4.21 6.18
C ALA A 20 16.02 5.63 5.62
N GLU A 21 15.31 5.77 4.50
CA GLU A 21 14.99 7.06 3.89
C GLU A 21 13.78 7.77 4.51
N GLY A 22 13.11 7.13 5.49
CA GLY A 22 11.93 7.71 6.15
C GLY A 22 10.76 7.93 5.19
N ILE A 23 10.63 7.10 4.15
CA ILE A 23 9.56 7.25 3.15
C ILE A 23 8.21 6.93 3.81
N CYS A 24 8.06 5.74 4.37
CA CYS A 24 6.87 5.38 5.13
C CYS A 24 7.19 4.22 6.08
N ASP A 25 6.31 3.96 7.03
CA ASP A 25 6.41 2.77 7.86
C ASP A 25 6.25 1.53 6.98
N VAL A 26 6.90 0.42 7.32
CA VAL A 26 6.75 -0.84 6.59
C VAL A 26 6.10 -1.86 7.50
N ASP A 27 5.03 -2.47 7.02
CA ASP A 27 4.30 -3.54 7.68
C ASP A 27 4.48 -4.83 6.88
N VAL A 28 5.14 -5.83 7.48
CA VAL A 28 5.38 -7.13 6.84
C VAL A 28 4.50 -8.15 7.53
N ALA A 29 3.71 -8.89 6.76
CA ALA A 29 2.88 -9.94 7.32
C ALA A 29 3.74 -10.93 8.15
N PRO A 30 3.33 -11.27 9.38
CA PRO A 30 4.16 -12.08 10.27
C PRO A 30 4.22 -13.56 9.88
N GLU A 31 3.23 -14.03 9.11
CA GLU A 31 3.15 -15.41 8.62
C GLU A 31 2.99 -15.44 7.09
N PRO A 32 3.44 -16.54 6.44
CA PRO A 32 3.17 -16.81 5.03
C PRO A 32 1.68 -16.77 4.66
N ASN A 33 1.39 -16.33 3.44
CA ASN A 33 0.07 -16.33 2.85
C ASN A 33 -0.39 -17.76 2.51
N LYS A 34 -1.32 -18.29 3.30
CA LYS A 34 -1.87 -19.65 3.14
C LYS A 34 -2.92 -19.78 2.01
N LEU A 35 -3.33 -18.67 1.41
CA LEU A 35 -4.36 -18.62 0.37
C LEU A 35 -3.79 -18.64 -1.06
N ALA A 36 -2.53 -18.22 -1.24
CA ALA A 36 -1.85 -18.27 -2.52
C ALA A 36 -1.34 -19.71 -2.78
N VAL A 37 -2.02 -20.47 -3.63
CA VAL A 37 -1.74 -21.89 -3.84
C VAL A 37 -1.07 -22.17 -5.19
N SER A 38 -1.31 -21.34 -6.19
CA SER A 38 -0.67 -21.43 -7.50
C SER A 38 0.60 -20.59 -7.58
N GLU A 39 1.52 -20.93 -8.49
CA GLU A 39 2.73 -20.14 -8.71
C GLU A 39 2.41 -18.69 -9.14
N GLU A 40 1.36 -18.49 -9.93
CA GLU A 40 0.90 -17.15 -10.33
C GLU A 40 0.48 -16.31 -9.12
N GLU A 41 -0.25 -16.91 -8.17
CA GLU A 41 -0.64 -16.23 -6.93
C GLU A 41 0.57 -15.99 -6.02
N GLN A 42 1.52 -16.92 -5.95
CA GLN A 42 2.74 -16.74 -5.17
C GLN A 42 3.63 -15.64 -5.74
N GLU A 43 3.72 -15.53 -7.05
CA GLU A 43 4.44 -14.44 -7.72
C GLU A 43 3.83 -13.08 -7.38
N VAL A 44 2.50 -13.00 -7.39
CA VAL A 44 1.76 -11.82 -6.92
C VAL A 44 2.10 -11.49 -5.48
N VAL A 45 2.17 -12.46 -4.57
CA VAL A 45 2.55 -12.27 -3.16
C VAL A 45 4.00 -11.78 -3.02
N ARG A 46 4.93 -12.34 -3.81
CA ARG A 46 6.36 -11.98 -3.79
C ARG A 46 6.64 -10.56 -4.29
N CYS A 47 5.80 -10.06 -5.20
CA CYS A 47 6.03 -8.78 -5.87
C CYS A 47 5.13 -7.64 -5.37
N ASN A 48 3.95 -7.92 -4.79
CA ASN A 48 3.00 -6.86 -4.44
C ASN A 48 3.31 -6.18 -3.11
N ALA A 49 3.06 -4.87 -3.12
CA ALA A 49 3.01 -4.02 -1.96
C ALA A 49 1.75 -3.17 -1.98
N LYS A 50 1.27 -2.75 -0.81
CA LYS A 50 0.09 -1.89 -0.66
C LYS A 50 0.46 -0.69 0.18
N LEU A 51 0.43 0.49 -0.43
CA LEU A 51 0.53 1.73 0.33
C LEU A 51 -0.85 2.06 0.92
N ILE A 52 -0.92 2.10 2.25
CA ILE A 52 -2.11 2.49 2.99
C ILE A 52 -1.89 3.92 3.51
N THR A 53 -2.73 4.84 3.04
CA THR A 53 -2.52 6.28 3.18
C THR A 53 -3.14 6.83 4.47
N VAL A 54 -4.15 6.14 5.00
CA VAL A 54 -4.82 6.49 6.26
C VAL A 54 -5.02 5.24 7.12
N ASN A 55 -4.80 5.38 8.42
CA ASN A 55 -4.99 4.28 9.35
C ASN A 55 -6.48 4.21 9.72
N HIS A 56 -7.19 3.24 9.17
CA HIS A 56 -8.59 3.00 9.48
C HIS A 56 -8.72 2.44 10.90
N ASN A 57 -9.15 3.27 11.85
CA ASN A 57 -9.84 2.72 13.02
C ASN A 57 -11.24 2.31 12.55
N ILE A 58 -11.39 1.02 12.23
CA ILE A 58 -12.68 0.40 11.90
C ILE A 58 -13.52 0.33 13.20
N THR A 59 -13.99 1.48 13.69
CA THR A 59 -15.00 1.54 14.76
C THR A 59 -16.42 1.68 14.20
N GLY A 60 -16.61 1.32 12.92
CA GLY A 60 -17.91 0.94 12.36
C GLY A 60 -18.95 2.03 12.15
N ILE A 61 -18.63 3.32 12.34
CA ILE A 61 -19.65 4.40 12.27
C ILE A 61 -19.26 5.55 11.32
N ARG A 62 -17.97 5.73 10.97
CA ARG A 62 -17.51 6.76 10.02
C ARG A 62 -16.30 6.29 9.24
N ASP A 63 -16.32 6.52 7.92
CA ASP A 63 -15.11 6.45 7.09
C ASP A 63 -14.14 7.57 7.53
N VAL A 64 -12.83 7.36 7.43
CA VAL A 64 -11.84 8.40 7.77
C VAL A 64 -12.02 9.66 6.92
N PHE A 65 -12.65 9.50 5.75
CA PHE A 65 -12.99 10.59 4.85
C PHE A 65 -14.33 11.28 5.18
N ASP A 66 -15.14 10.73 6.09
CA ASP A 66 -16.43 11.31 6.47
C ASP A 66 -16.24 12.63 7.24
N GLY A 67 -16.51 13.74 6.55
CA GLY A 67 -16.38 15.09 7.12
C GLY A 67 -15.04 15.75 6.87
N MET A 68 -14.15 15.15 6.07
CA MET A 68 -12.98 15.84 5.54
C MET A 68 -13.38 16.92 4.54
N THR A 69 -12.70 18.06 4.61
CA THR A 69 -12.79 19.10 3.60
C THR A 69 -12.01 18.74 2.35
N GLU A 70 -12.36 19.33 1.21
CA GLU A 70 -11.60 19.17 -0.05
C GLU A 70 -10.12 19.56 0.12
N ALA A 71 -9.82 20.55 0.95
CA ALA A 71 -8.45 20.98 1.23
C ALA A 71 -7.64 19.93 2.01
N GLU A 72 -8.28 19.21 2.93
CA GLU A 72 -7.64 18.12 3.69
C GLU A 72 -7.38 16.91 2.80
N LEU A 73 -8.35 16.56 1.93
CA LEU A 73 -8.18 15.52 0.91
C LEU A 73 -7.02 15.85 -0.03
N ALA A 74 -6.99 17.07 -0.59
CA ALA A 74 -5.92 17.51 -1.47
C ALA A 74 -4.53 17.48 -0.81
N LYS A 75 -4.47 17.76 0.51
CA LYS A 75 -3.22 17.66 1.27
C LYS A 75 -2.76 16.21 1.41
N ILE A 76 -3.68 15.28 1.68
CA ILE A 76 -3.36 13.85 1.76
C ILE A 76 -2.88 13.37 0.40
N ASP A 77 -3.59 13.69 -0.68
CA ASP A 77 -3.19 13.33 -2.04
C ASP A 77 -1.80 13.85 -2.39
N GLY A 78 -1.48 15.10 -2.05
CA GLY A 78 -0.14 15.65 -2.25
C GLY A 78 0.95 14.92 -1.47
N GLN A 79 0.67 14.47 -0.25
CA GLN A 79 1.60 13.65 0.53
C GLN A 79 1.76 12.25 -0.09
N VAL A 80 0.66 11.65 -0.54
CA VAL A 80 0.67 10.33 -1.21
C VAL A 80 1.50 10.41 -2.48
N ASP A 81 1.29 11.43 -3.31
CA ASP A 81 2.05 11.64 -4.55
C ASP A 81 3.55 11.79 -4.27
N GLN A 82 3.92 12.54 -3.23
CA GLN A 82 5.32 12.66 -2.82
C GLN A 82 5.92 11.29 -2.44
N LYS A 83 5.20 10.50 -1.62
CA LYS A 83 5.68 9.17 -1.22
C LYS A 83 5.74 8.21 -2.40
N LEU A 84 4.76 8.24 -3.29
CA LEU A 84 4.75 7.44 -4.51
C LEU A 84 5.94 7.77 -5.41
N GLN A 85 6.28 9.04 -5.59
CA GLN A 85 7.48 9.44 -6.34
C GLN A 85 8.75 8.85 -5.73
N GLN A 86 8.88 8.87 -4.40
CA GLN A 86 10.04 8.29 -3.71
C GLN A 86 10.08 6.76 -3.87
N LEU A 87 8.95 6.07 -3.73
CA LEU A 87 8.85 4.61 -3.92
C LEU A 87 9.15 4.22 -5.37
N VAL A 88 8.64 4.97 -6.34
CA VAL A 88 8.92 4.73 -7.77
C VAL A 88 10.39 4.93 -8.08
N ALA A 89 11.04 5.93 -7.48
CA ALA A 89 12.49 6.12 -7.61
C ALA A 89 13.31 4.94 -7.03
N LEU A 90 12.75 4.21 -6.07
CA LEU A 90 13.34 2.97 -5.54
C LEU A 90 13.07 1.73 -6.41
N GLY A 91 12.20 1.81 -7.42
CA GLY A 91 11.89 0.72 -8.35
C GLY A 91 10.48 0.14 -8.25
N PHE A 92 9.62 0.68 -7.37
CA PHE A 92 8.21 0.28 -7.34
C PHE A 92 7.45 0.81 -8.56
N HIS A 93 6.44 0.07 -8.99
CA HIS A 93 5.52 0.43 -10.06
C HIS A 93 4.12 0.60 -9.48
N VAL A 94 3.42 1.67 -9.89
CA VAL A 94 2.02 1.85 -9.52
C VAL A 94 1.16 0.96 -10.41
N VAL A 95 0.49 -0.02 -9.80
CA VAL A 95 -0.42 -0.94 -10.48
C VAL A 95 -1.82 -0.35 -10.54
N GLU A 96 -2.35 0.11 -9.40
CA GLU A 96 -3.70 0.65 -9.31
C GLU A 96 -3.82 1.65 -8.15
N ARG A 97 -4.43 2.82 -8.40
CA ARG A 97 -4.84 3.75 -7.34
C ARG A 97 -6.33 3.58 -7.08
N HIS A 98 -6.69 3.59 -5.80
CA HIS A 98 -8.07 3.46 -5.33
C HIS A 98 -8.75 2.17 -5.85
N PRO A 99 -8.15 0.98 -5.60
CA PRO A 99 -8.72 -0.28 -6.03
C PRO A 99 -10.15 -0.43 -5.50
N LYS A 100 -10.99 -1.15 -6.24
CA LYS A 100 -12.41 -1.30 -5.88
C LYS A 100 -12.63 -2.47 -4.93
N THR A 101 -13.54 -2.28 -3.98
CA THR A 101 -14.09 -3.38 -3.17
C THR A 101 -14.96 -4.31 -4.03
N SER A 102 -15.35 -5.46 -3.48
CA SER A 102 -16.31 -6.38 -4.12
C SER A 102 -17.69 -5.73 -4.39
N ALA A 103 -18.04 -4.68 -3.66
CA ALA A 103 -19.25 -3.87 -3.90
C ALA A 103 -19.06 -2.77 -4.97
N GLY A 104 -17.86 -2.67 -5.57
CA GLY A 104 -17.53 -1.67 -6.59
C GLY A 104 -17.14 -0.29 -6.04
N CYS A 105 -17.04 -0.14 -4.71
CA CYS A 105 -16.67 1.13 -4.08
C CYS A 105 -15.14 1.34 -4.11
N PRO A 106 -14.64 2.53 -4.47
CA PRO A 106 -13.21 2.80 -4.47
C PRO A 106 -12.64 2.86 -3.04
N MET A 107 -11.47 2.27 -2.82
CA MET A 107 -10.72 2.36 -1.57
C MET A 107 -9.74 3.53 -1.64
N LEU A 108 -10.20 4.74 -1.31
CA LEU A 108 -9.44 5.99 -1.44
C LEU A 108 -8.14 6.00 -0.61
N ASP A 109 -8.05 5.13 0.39
CA ASP A 109 -6.90 4.98 1.27
C ASP A 109 -5.79 4.09 0.68
N ARG A 110 -5.96 3.53 -0.53
CA ARG A 110 -5.09 2.46 -1.03
C ARG A 110 -4.47 2.75 -2.38
N VAL A 111 -3.20 2.40 -2.49
CA VAL A 111 -2.48 2.29 -3.76
C VAL A 111 -1.80 0.93 -3.82
N ILE A 112 -2.05 0.19 -4.89
CA ILE A 112 -1.40 -1.09 -5.19
C ILE A 112 -0.12 -0.81 -5.95
N LEU A 113 0.97 -1.38 -5.45
CA LEU A 113 2.30 -1.28 -6.01
C LEU A 113 2.82 -2.68 -6.33
N SER A 114 3.68 -2.78 -7.34
CA SER A 114 4.49 -3.96 -7.58
C SER A 114 5.97 -3.61 -7.59
N TYR A 115 6.79 -4.53 -7.13
CA TYR A 115 8.23 -4.48 -7.33
C TYR A 115 8.60 -5.70 -8.19
N PRO A 116 9.33 -5.53 -9.30
CA PRO A 116 9.67 -6.63 -10.17
C PRO A 116 10.53 -7.67 -9.43
N ALA A 117 10.20 -8.95 -9.58
CA ALA A 117 10.95 -10.09 -9.04
C ALA A 117 12.43 -10.12 -9.49
#